data_AF-A0A0B2SAW6-F1
#
_entry.id   AF-A0A0B2SAW6-F1
#
_cell.length_a   1.000
_cell.length_b   1.000
_cell.length_c   1.000
_cell.angle_alpha   90.00
_cell.angle_beta   90.00
_cell.angle_gamma   90.00
#
_symmetry.space_group_name_H-M   'P 1'
#
loop_
_entity.id
_entity.type
_entity.pdbx_description
1 polymer ?
#
loop_
_entity_poly.entity_id
_entity_poly.type
_entity_poly.pdbx_seq_one_letter_code
_entity_poly.pdbx_strand_id
1 'polypeptide(L)'
;MVAADTSCDAWLALACSFSNRSHSIIMSLRERLSSITKGSSSISTYLPSIRNIADKLALIGHPIDNLEMVIQALNGLGPTFREFTASIHTRDSPIAFNELYDKMVDFEMFLQRQEHILTSDPNTSNLTQHHYN
;
A
#
# COMPACT_ATOMS: atom_id res chain seq x y z
N MET A 1 22.81 -6.53 35.44
CA MET A 1 22.54 -7.93 35.08
C MET A 1 21.89 -8.57 36.31
N VAL A 2 20.56 -8.57 36.38
CA VAL A 2 19.85 -9.18 37.51
C VAL A 2 19.92 -10.69 37.29
N ALA A 3 20.66 -11.38 38.15
CA ALA A 3 20.64 -12.84 38.21
C ALA A 3 19.26 -13.26 38.74
N ALA A 4 18.63 -14.22 38.07
CA ALA A 4 17.39 -14.83 38.55
C ALA A 4 17.77 -15.89 39.60
N ASP A 5 17.42 -15.65 40.87
CA ASP A 5 17.75 -16.56 41.98
C ASP A 5 16.84 -17.80 42.02
N THR A 6 15.74 -17.80 41.27
CA THR A 6 14.85 -18.95 41.12
C THR A 6 14.53 -19.25 39.65
N SER A 7 14.18 -20.50 39.36
CA SER A 7 13.67 -20.91 38.04
C SER A 7 12.39 -20.16 37.65
N CYS A 8 11.58 -19.75 38.63
CA CYS A 8 10.41 -18.91 38.43
C CYS A 8 10.80 -17.51 37.92
N ASP A 9 11.79 -16.87 38.54
CA ASP A 9 12.27 -15.54 38.14
C ASP A 9 12.89 -15.57 36.74
N ALA A 10 13.63 -16.63 36.41
CA ALA A 10 14.18 -16.83 35.07
C ALA A 10 13.07 -16.99 34.02
N TRP A 11 12.02 -17.76 34.34
CA TRP A 11 10.86 -17.94 33.46
C TRP A 11 10.07 -16.63 33.27
N LEU A 12 9.84 -15.87 34.35
CA LEU A 12 9.17 -14.58 34.29
C LEU A 12 9.97 -13.57 33.47
N ALA A 13 11.29 -13.47 33.68
CA ALA A 13 12.16 -12.60 32.90
C ALA A 13 12.12 -12.96 31.40
N LEU A 14 12.16 -14.26 31.09
CA LEU A 14 12.04 -14.75 29.72
C LEU A 14 10.67 -14.39 29.12
N ALA A 15 9.57 -14.71 29.80
CA ALA A 15 8.21 -14.43 29.36
C ALA A 15 7.99 -12.92 29.11
N CYS A 16 8.45 -12.07 30.03
CA CYS A 16 8.43 -10.62 29.87
C CYS A 16 9.26 -10.17 28.66
N SER A 17 10.47 -10.70 28.47
CA SER A 17 11.32 -10.34 27.33
C SER A 17 10.71 -10.74 25.98
N PHE A 18 10.10 -11.93 25.90
CA PHE A 18 9.40 -12.41 24.72
C PHE A 18 8.14 -11.58 24.42
N SER A 19 7.35 -11.28 25.46
CA SER A 19 6.17 -10.42 25.34
C SER A 19 6.55 -9.02 24.82
N ASN A 20 7.59 -8.41 25.40
CA ASN A 20 8.08 -7.10 24.97
C ASN A 20 8.56 -7.13 23.52
N ARG A 21 9.34 -8.15 23.15
CA ARG A 21 9.82 -8.33 21.77
C ARG A 21 8.66 -8.51 20.78
N SER A 22 7.65 -9.30 21.14
CA SER A 22 6.46 -9.51 20.31
C SER A 22 5.71 -8.19 20.10
N HIS A 23 5.50 -7.43 21.16
CA HIS A 23 4.82 -6.13 21.07
C HIS A 23 5.57 -5.13 20.20
N SER A 24 6.90 -5.03 20.33
CA SER A 24 7.72 -4.17 19.46
C SER A 24 7.66 -4.59 17.98
N ILE A 25 7.60 -5.88 17.69
CA ILE A 25 7.47 -6.38 16.31
C ILE A 25 6.10 -5.98 15.73
N ILE A 26 5.02 -6.18 16.48
CA ILE A 26 3.67 -5.80 16.06
C ILE A 26 3.60 -4.30 15.77
N MET A 27 4.11 -3.47 16.69
CA MET A 27 4.16 -2.02 16.52
C MET A 27 4.93 -1.63 15.27
N SER A 28 6.15 -2.16 15.09
CA SER A 28 6.96 -1.86 13.91
C SER A 28 6.31 -2.29 12.60
N LEU A 29 5.61 -3.44 12.58
CA LEU A 29 4.88 -3.88 11.40
C LEU A 29 3.68 -2.97 11.09
N ARG A 30 2.93 -2.53 12.11
CA ARG A 30 1.83 -1.58 11.97
C ARG A 30 2.30 -0.21 11.47
N GLU A 31 3.40 0.31 12.02
CA GLU A 31 4.03 1.55 11.55
C GLU A 31 4.45 1.44 10.09
N ARG A 32 5.12 0.34 9.73
CA ARG A 32 5.50 0.07 8.34
C ARG A 32 4.30 -0.06 7.41
N LEU A 33 3.22 -0.72 7.84
CA LEU A 33 1.98 -0.81 7.09
C LEU A 33 1.41 0.58 6.77
N SER A 34 1.34 1.45 7.78
CA SER A 34 0.79 2.81 7.65
C SER A 34 1.65 3.77 6.82
N SER A 35 2.94 3.49 6.68
CA SER A 35 3.90 4.32 5.94
C SER A 35 4.11 3.86 4.50
N ILE A 36 3.52 2.72 4.10
CA ILE A 36 3.56 2.26 2.72
C ILE A 36 2.79 3.22 1.82
N THR A 37 3.48 3.77 0.82
CA THR A 37 2.89 4.61 -0.22
C THR A 37 3.26 4.06 -1.60
N LYS A 38 2.42 4.29 -2.60
CA LYS A 38 2.69 3.87 -3.98
C LYS A 38 3.92 4.60 -4.52
N GLY A 39 3.99 5.92 -4.30
CA GLY A 39 5.03 6.77 -4.89
C GLY A 39 5.13 6.55 -6.40
N SER A 40 6.34 6.26 -6.88
CA SER A 40 6.63 5.93 -8.28
C SER A 40 6.53 4.43 -8.61
N SER A 41 6.22 3.57 -7.64
CA SER A 41 6.10 2.13 -7.88
C SER A 41 4.82 1.77 -8.66
N SER A 42 4.83 0.64 -9.36
CA SER A 42 3.64 0.09 -10.00
C SER A 42 2.66 -0.47 -8.97
N ILE A 43 1.37 -0.58 -9.33
CA ILE A 43 0.38 -1.26 -8.49
C ILE A 43 0.77 -2.71 -8.21
N SER A 44 1.37 -3.37 -9.20
CA SER A 44 1.86 -4.75 -9.09
C SER A 44 3.02 -4.93 -8.09
N THR A 45 3.72 -3.85 -7.73
CA THR A 45 4.76 -3.87 -6.68
C THR A 45 4.19 -3.37 -5.35
N TYR A 46 3.34 -2.34 -5.41
CA TYR A 46 2.77 -1.66 -4.26
C TYR A 46 1.83 -2.57 -3.44
N LEU A 47 0.79 -3.17 -4.03
CA LEU A 47 -0.18 -3.95 -3.26
C LEU A 47 0.39 -5.23 -2.64
N PRO A 48 1.31 -5.97 -3.29
CA PRO A 48 1.97 -7.09 -2.63
C PRO A 48 2.80 -6.69 -1.42
N SER A 49 3.31 -5.45 -1.35
CA SER A 49 4.03 -4.97 -0.17
C SER A 49 3.11 -4.85 1.06
N ILE A 50 1.87 -4.40 0.87
CA ILE A 50 0.83 -4.35 1.91
C ILE A 50 0.49 -5.77 2.34
N ARG A 51 0.22 -6.69 1.39
CA ARG A 51 -0.10 -8.09 1.68
C ARG A 51 1.02 -8.78 2.46
N ASN A 52 2.28 -8.57 2.11
CA ASN A 52 3.41 -9.15 2.83
C ASN A 52 3.45 -8.74 4.31
N ILE A 53 3.15 -7.46 4.63
CA ILE A 53 3.07 -7.03 6.03
C ILE A 53 1.85 -7.63 6.73
N ALA A 54 0.70 -7.70 6.04
CA ALA A 54 -0.51 -8.36 6.53
C ALA A 54 -0.25 -9.83 6.90
N ASP A 55 0.45 -10.57 6.03
CA ASP A 55 0.80 -11.97 6.23
C ASP A 55 1.75 -12.14 7.42
N LYS A 56 2.71 -11.23 7.61
CA LYS A 56 3.60 -11.22 8.78
C LYS A 56 2.86 -10.97 10.07
N LEU A 57 1.89 -10.05 10.05
CA LEU A 57 1.01 -9.75 11.17
C LEU A 57 0.11 -10.97 11.49
N ALA A 58 -0.44 -11.63 10.48
CA ALA A 58 -1.20 -12.87 10.64
C ALA A 58 -0.35 -14.01 11.23
N LEU A 59 0.90 -14.17 10.77
CA LEU A 59 1.83 -15.20 11.24
C LEU A 59 2.13 -15.09 12.74
N ILE A 60 2.14 -13.87 13.29
CA ILE A 60 2.36 -13.63 14.73
C ILE A 60 1.06 -13.54 15.54
N GLY A 61 -0.08 -13.91 14.95
CA GLY A 61 -1.38 -13.95 15.64
C GLY A 61 -2.14 -12.63 15.67
N HIS A 62 -1.73 -11.64 14.87
CA HIS A 62 -2.36 -10.32 14.79
C HIS A 62 -2.84 -10.00 13.36
N PRO A 63 -3.68 -10.84 12.73
CA PRO A 63 -4.14 -10.61 11.36
C PRO A 63 -4.87 -9.27 11.24
N ILE A 64 -4.75 -8.63 10.08
CA ILE A 64 -5.55 -7.47 9.71
C ILE A 64 -6.70 -7.91 8.82
N ASP A 65 -7.82 -7.22 8.92
CA ASP A 65 -9.00 -7.57 8.13
C ASP A 65 -8.91 -7.01 6.70
N ASN A 66 -9.82 -7.49 5.86
CA ASN A 66 -9.80 -7.11 4.45
C ASN A 66 -10.06 -5.61 4.25
N LEU A 67 -10.94 -5.03 5.07
CA LEU A 67 -11.27 -3.60 5.03
C LEU A 67 -10.05 -2.75 5.42
N GLU A 68 -9.31 -3.12 6.46
CA GLU A 68 -8.07 -2.45 6.84
C GLU A 68 -7.06 -2.49 5.69
N MET A 69 -6.88 -3.63 5.03
CA MET A 69 -6.00 -3.72 3.85
C MET A 69 -6.43 -2.78 2.72
N VAL A 70 -7.74 -2.66 2.45
CA VAL A 70 -8.29 -1.73 1.47
C VAL A 70 -8.02 -0.28 1.87
N ILE A 71 -8.26 0.09 3.13
CA ILE A 71 -8.01 1.43 3.65
C ILE A 71 -6.53 1.80 3.49
N GLN A 72 -5.62 0.90 3.88
CA GLN A 72 -4.18 1.14 3.74
C GLN A 72 -3.76 1.30 2.27
N ALA A 73 -4.33 0.51 1.37
CA ALA A 73 -4.08 0.62 -0.07
C ALA A 73 -4.56 1.95 -0.66
N LEU A 74 -5.70 2.47 -0.21
CA LEU A 74 -6.22 3.75 -0.70
C LEU A 74 -5.44 4.95 -0.12
N ASN A 75 -5.02 4.87 1.14
CA ASN A 75 -4.27 5.93 1.82
C ASN A 75 -2.89 6.19 1.20
N GLY A 76 -2.25 5.15 0.66
CA GLY A 76 -0.93 5.29 0.04
C GLY A 76 -0.97 5.77 -1.43
N LEU A 77 -2.14 6.13 -1.96
CA LEU A 77 -2.28 6.56 -3.34
C LEU A 77 -1.95 8.03 -3.56
N GLY A 78 -1.31 8.29 -4.69
CA GLY A 78 -1.01 9.64 -5.16
C GLY A 78 -2.21 10.31 -5.84
N PRO A 79 -2.09 11.60 -6.20
CA PRO A 79 -3.18 12.39 -6.78
C PRO A 79 -3.68 11.86 -8.14
N THR A 80 -2.87 11.09 -8.86
CA THR A 80 -3.25 10.44 -10.13
C THR A 80 -4.36 9.40 -9.97
N PHE A 81 -4.53 8.85 -8.77
CA PHE A 81 -5.58 7.87 -8.45
C PHE A 81 -6.80 8.51 -7.78
N ARG A 82 -6.88 9.85 -7.67
CA ARG A 82 -7.95 10.53 -6.93
C ARG A 82 -9.36 10.12 -7.37
N GLU A 83 -9.59 10.03 -8.67
CA GLU A 83 -10.90 9.64 -9.24
C GLU A 83 -11.24 8.18 -8.91
N PHE A 84 -10.24 7.31 -9.00
CA PHE A 84 -10.38 5.91 -8.57
C PHE A 84 -10.75 5.83 -7.09
N THR A 85 -9.99 6.49 -6.21
CA THR A 85 -10.26 6.51 -4.76
C THR A 85 -11.66 7.03 -4.45
N ALA A 86 -12.11 8.10 -5.10
CA ALA A 86 -13.47 8.62 -4.94
C ALA A 86 -14.53 7.57 -5.34
N SER A 87 -14.35 6.88 -6.47
CA SER A 87 -15.28 5.85 -6.92
C SER A 87 -15.39 4.66 -5.96
N ILE A 88 -14.29 4.30 -5.28
CA ILE A 88 -14.30 3.24 -4.26
C ILE A 88 -15.04 3.70 -3.01
N HIS A 89 -14.90 4.97 -2.59
CA HIS A 89 -15.62 5.51 -1.43
C HIS A 89 -17.13 5.65 -1.62
N THR A 90 -17.60 5.88 -2.84
CA THR A 90 -19.04 6.02 -3.15
C THR A 90 -19.73 4.70 -3.47
N ARG A 91 -18.99 3.58 -3.46
CA ARG A 91 -19.53 2.26 -3.77
C ARG A 91 -20.41 1.76 -2.62
N ASP A 92 -21.61 1.26 -2.94
CA ASP A 92 -22.57 0.77 -1.93
C ASP A 92 -22.17 -0.57 -1.30
N SER A 93 -21.36 -1.38 -2.00
CA SER A 93 -20.91 -2.69 -1.54
C SER A 93 -19.45 -2.67 -1.11
N PRO A 94 -19.07 -3.44 -0.07
CA PRO A 94 -17.66 -3.57 0.30
C PRO A 94 -16.86 -4.19 -0.86
N ILE A 95 -15.63 -3.73 -1.05
CA ILE A 95 -14.68 -4.28 -2.03
C ILE A 95 -13.68 -5.18 -1.32
N ALA A 96 -13.46 -6.37 -1.88
CA ALA A 96 -12.42 -7.25 -1.38
C ALA A 96 -11.04 -6.76 -1.84
N PHE A 97 -10.00 -6.86 -1.01
CA PHE A 97 -8.63 -6.47 -1.38
C PHE A 97 -8.12 -7.10 -2.70
N ASN A 98 -8.51 -8.34 -3.01
CA ASN A 98 -8.16 -8.96 -4.29
C ASN A 98 -8.89 -8.31 -5.47
N GLU A 99 -10.18 -8.01 -5.32
CA GLU A 99 -10.95 -7.29 -6.34
C GLU A 99 -10.40 -5.87 -6.55
N LEU A 100 -10.04 -5.19 -5.45
CA LEU A 100 -9.38 -3.89 -5.49
C LEU A 100 -8.08 -3.95 -6.30
N TYR A 101 -7.28 -5.00 -6.12
CA TYR A 101 -6.04 -5.20 -6.87
C TYR A 101 -6.28 -5.20 -8.37
N ASP A 102 -7.20 -6.02 -8.85
CA ASP A 102 -7.50 -6.13 -10.29
C ASP A 102 -7.95 -4.78 -10.85
N LYS A 103 -8.84 -4.08 -10.14
CA LYS A 103 -9.33 -2.75 -10.53
C LYS A 103 -8.23 -1.69 -10.58
N MET A 104 -7.29 -1.72 -9.64
CA MET A 104 -6.18 -0.76 -9.61
C MET A 104 -5.18 -1.01 -10.73
N VAL A 105 -4.96 -2.27 -11.11
CA VAL A 105 -4.11 -2.63 -12.26
C VAL A 105 -4.75 -2.14 -13.56
N ASP A 106 -6.05 -2.39 -13.76
CA ASP A 106 -6.79 -1.90 -14.92
C ASP A 106 -6.72 -0.37 -15.03
N PHE A 107 -6.87 0.32 -13.89
CA PHE A 107 -6.79 1.78 -13.83
C PHE A 107 -5.37 2.30 -14.13
N GLU A 108 -4.32 1.63 -13.63
CA GLU A 108 -2.92 1.99 -13.95
C GLU A 108 -2.64 1.85 -15.46
N MET A 109 -3.14 0.79 -16.10
CA MET A 109 -3.03 0.61 -17.56
C MET A 109 -3.85 1.66 -18.35
N PHE A 110 -4.99 2.10 -17.81
CA PHE A 110 -5.76 3.19 -18.40
C PHE A 110 -4.97 4.51 -18.37
N LEU A 111 -4.38 4.86 -17.23
CA LEU A 111 -3.56 6.07 -17.10
C LEU A 111 -2.37 6.08 -18.06
N GLN A 112 -1.65 4.95 -18.18
CA GLN A 112 -0.52 4.82 -19.10
C GLN A 112 -0.93 5.03 -20.57
N ARG A 113 -2.11 4.53 -20.97
CA ARG A 113 -2.64 4.76 -22.32
C ARG A 113 -2.99 6.22 -22.57
N GLN A 114 -3.57 6.90 -21.58
CA GLN A 114 -3.92 8.32 -21.69
C GLN A 114 -2.68 9.20 -21.84
N GLU A 115 -1.63 8.92 -21.07
CA GLU A 115 -0.35 9.62 -21.18
C GLU A 115 0.27 9.45 -22.58
N HIS A 116 0.27 8.23 -23.12
CA HIS A 116 0.82 7.97 -24.45
C HIS A 116 0.11 8.77 -25.55
N ILE A 117 -1.22 8.91 -25.48
CA ILE A 117 -2.00 9.70 -26.44
C ILE A 117 -1.54 11.17 -26.41
N LEU A 118 -1.42 11.76 -25.23
CA LEU A 118 -0.99 13.17 -25.06
C LEU A 118 0.43 13.42 -25.56
N THR A 119 1.33 12.44 -25.45
CA THR A 119 2.71 12.56 -25.93
C THR A 119 2.88 12.29 -27.42
N SER A 120 1.87 11.71 -28.09
CA SER A 120 1.96 11.26 -29.48
C SER A 120 1.46 12.27 -30.53
N ASP A 121 0.95 13.44 -30.12
CA ASP A 121 0.52 14.49 -31.05
C ASP A 121 1.71 15.22 -31.71
N PRO A 122 1.92 15.13 -33.04
CA PRO A 122 2.98 15.85 -33.75
C PRO A 122 2.61 17.30 -34.14
N ASN A 123 1.46 17.82 -33.71
CA ASN A 123 0.78 18.87 -34.47
C ASN A 123 1.05 20.33 -34.04
N THR A 124 2.19 20.63 -33.42
CA THR A 124 2.65 22.02 -33.21
C THR A 124 3.81 22.46 -34.13
N SER A 125 4.17 21.68 -35.16
CA SER A 125 5.24 22.05 -36.10
C SER A 125 4.79 22.78 -37.39
N ASN A 126 3.50 23.06 -37.61
CA ASN A 126 3.02 23.53 -38.92
C ASN A 126 2.31 24.90 -38.93
N LEU A 127 2.60 25.84 -38.02
CA LEU A 127 1.98 27.19 -38.01
C LEU A 127 2.93 28.37 -38.24
N THR A 128 4.07 28.17 -38.93
CA THR A 128 5.00 29.31 -39.18
C THR A 128 5.74 29.26 -40.52
N GLN A 129 5.13 28.74 -41.60
CA GLN A 129 5.72 28.86 -42.95
C GLN A 129 4.78 29.39 -44.05
N HIS A 130 3.59 29.89 -43.74
CA HIS A 130 2.68 30.34 -44.80
C HIS A 130 2.11 31.75 -44.61
N HIS A 131 2.98 32.76 -44.53
CA HIS A 131 2.72 34.19 -44.82
C HIS A 131 4.09 34.87 -44.93
N TYR A 132 4.52 35.59 -45.98
CA TYR A 132 3.98 35.99 -47.27
C TYR A 132 5.22 36.41 -48.11
N ASN A 133 5.29 36.04 -49.39
CA ASN A 133 6.06 36.75 -50.42
C ASN A 133 5.15 37.79 -51.07
#